data_AF-A0A191HUN9-F1
#
_entry.id   AF-A0A191HUN9-F1
#
_cell.length_a   1.000
_cell.length_b   1.000
_cell.length_c   1.000
_cell.angle_alpha   90.00
_cell.angle_beta   90.00
_cell.angle_gamma   90.00
#
_symmetry.space_group_name_H-M   'P 1'
#
loop_
_entity.id
_entity.type
_entity.pdbx_description
1 polymer ?
#
loop_
_entity_poly.entity_id
_entity_poly.type
_entity_poly.pdbx_seq_one_letter_code
_entity_poly.pdbx_strand_id
1 'polypeptide(L)' 'MSNNRASVSSNNGQGGGICSGYFNKINLNRTSVTGNVGDYGGAIIAFNDNILNADTSTILNNSATQSGGGLYFY' A
#
# COMPACT_ATOMS: atom_id res chain seq x y z
N MET A 1 1.07 -23.43 3.06
CA MET A 1 1.81 -22.37 2.33
C MET A 1 0.89 -21.86 1.22
N SER A 2 0.04 -20.88 1.51
CA SER A 2 -0.76 -20.20 0.49
C SER A 2 -0.14 -18.83 0.24
N ASN A 3 0.49 -18.67 -0.93
CA ASN A 3 0.91 -17.39 -1.47
C ASN A 3 -0.35 -16.57 -1.78
N ASN A 4 -0.88 -15.83 -0.80
CA ASN A 4 -1.94 -14.85 -1.04
C ASN A 4 -1.33 -13.64 -1.75
N ARG A 5 -1.17 -13.76 -3.06
CA ARG A 5 -0.68 -12.70 -3.94
C ARG A 5 -1.81 -11.71 -4.20
N ALA A 6 -2.04 -10.78 -3.29
CA ALA A 6 -2.86 -9.60 -3.56
C ALA A 6 -2.07 -8.66 -4.49
N SER A 7 -2.13 -8.92 -5.79
CA SER A 7 -1.62 -8.01 -6.82
C SER A 7 -2.64 -6.90 -7.01
N VAL A 8 -2.62 -5.88 -6.15
CA VAL A 8 -3.33 -4.64 -6.48
C VAL A 8 -2.44 -3.94 -7.50
N SER A 9 -2.87 -3.95 -8.76
CA SER A 9 -2.20 -3.29 -9.87
C SER A 9 -3.12 -2.22 -10.42
N SER A 10 -2.67 -0.97 -10.32
CA SER A 10 -3.21 0.19 -11.03
C SER A 10 -4.58 0.68 -10.58
N ASN A 11 -4.65 1.37 -9.45
CA ASN A 11 -5.72 2.32 -9.18
C ASN A 11 -5.16 3.74 -9.20
N ASN A 12 -5.52 4.52 -10.23
CA ASN A 12 -5.32 5.97 -10.26
C ASN A 12 -6.24 6.63 -9.21
N GLY A 13 -5.84 6.55 -7.95
CA GLY A 13 -6.50 7.19 -6.81
C GLY A 13 -5.49 7.58 -5.74
N GLN A 14 -5.99 8.14 -4.63
CA GLN A 14 -5.17 8.68 -3.55
C GLN A 14 -4.08 7.72 -3.05
N GLY A 15 -4.27 6.39 -3.14
CA GLY A 15 -3.19 5.40 -3.03
C GLY A 15 -3.20 4.44 -4.22
N GLY A 16 -2.03 4.17 -4.81
CA GLY A 16 -1.93 3.42 -6.07
C GLY A 16 -2.24 1.93 -5.97
N GLY A 17 -2.22 1.38 -4.75
CA GLY A 17 -2.60 0.00 -4.41
C GLY A 17 -3.70 -0.05 -3.35
N ILE A 18 -3.38 0.23 -2.10
CA ILE A 18 -4.31 0.13 -0.95
C ILE A 18 -4.58 1.52 -0.40
N CYS A 19 -5.86 1.92 -0.36
CA CYS A 19 -6.30 3.13 0.31
C CYS A 19 -7.12 2.74 1.55
N SER A 20 -6.63 3.13 2.73
CA SER A 20 -7.30 2.85 4.00
C SER A 20 -7.68 4.16 4.71
N GLY A 21 -8.97 4.30 5.00
CA GLY A 21 -9.52 5.40 5.79
C GLY A 21 -9.24 5.21 7.28
N TYR A 22 -10.06 5.82 8.14
CA TYR A 22 -9.83 5.91 9.58
C TYR A 22 -9.81 4.55 10.33
N PHE A 23 -8.84 4.37 11.24
CA PHE A 23 -8.79 3.30 12.25
C PHE A 23 -8.79 1.84 11.73
N ASN A 24 -8.18 1.58 10.58
CA ASN A 24 -8.08 0.23 10.01
C ASN A 24 -6.74 -0.46 10.33
N LYS A 25 -6.74 -1.79 10.17
CA LYS A 25 -5.53 -2.62 10.20
C LYS A 25 -5.29 -3.22 8.82
N ILE A 26 -4.20 -2.83 8.18
CA ILE A 26 -3.73 -3.40 6.92
C ILE A 26 -2.76 -4.53 7.28
N ASN A 27 -3.10 -5.77 6.92
CA ASN A 27 -2.24 -6.92 7.20
C ASN A 27 -1.73 -7.52 5.89
N LEU A 28 -0.42 -7.44 5.69
CA LEU A 28 0.32 -8.04 4.58
C LEU A 28 1.13 -9.22 5.13
N ASN A 29 0.79 -10.44 4.73
CA ASN A 29 1.57 -11.63 5.07
C ASN A 29 2.02 -12.35 3.80
N ARG A 30 3.34 -12.46 3.59
CA ARG A 30 3.90 -13.12 2.40
C ARG A 30 3.34 -12.58 1.08
N THR A 31 3.16 -11.26 1.02
CA THR A 31 2.59 -10.57 -0.15
C THR A 31 3.65 -9.77 -0.89
N SER A 32 3.40 -9.45 -2.16
CA SER A 32 4.23 -8.54 -2.94
C SER A 32 3.35 -7.45 -3.55
N VAL A 33 3.62 -6.19 -3.20
CA VAL A 33 2.95 -5.00 -3.72
C VAL A 33 3.95 -4.21 -4.55
N THR A 34 3.82 -4.22 -5.87
CA THR A 34 4.86 -3.69 -6.76
C THR A 34 4.33 -2.95 -7.96
N GLY A 35 5.04 -1.91 -8.40
CA GLY A 35 4.75 -1.21 -9.65
C GLY A 35 3.52 -0.29 -9.59
N ASN A 36 3.05 0.06 -8.39
CA ASN A 36 1.88 0.91 -8.23
C ASN A 36 2.24 2.40 -8.19
N VAL A 37 1.34 3.21 -8.75
CA VAL A 37 1.44 4.66 -8.80
C VAL A 37 0.18 5.26 -8.19
N GLY A 38 0.32 6.17 -7.23
CA GLY A 38 -0.78 6.84 -6.55
C GLY A 38 -0.50 8.33 -6.35
N ASP A 39 -1.51 9.10 -5.94
CA ASP A 39 -1.29 10.53 -5.66
C ASP A 39 -0.49 10.72 -4.35
N TYR A 40 -0.89 10.00 -3.30
CA TYR A 40 -0.29 10.02 -1.98
C TYR A 40 0.06 8.58 -1.57
N GLY A 41 1.32 8.16 -1.68
CA GLY A 41 1.70 6.76 -1.50
C GLY A 41 1.38 5.86 -2.70
N GLY A 42 2.42 5.44 -3.41
CA GLY A 42 2.31 4.64 -4.62
C GLY A 42 1.73 3.26 -4.38
N ALA A 43 2.05 2.62 -3.26
CA ALA A 43 1.54 1.29 -2.91
C ALA A 43 0.41 1.38 -1.90
N ILE A 44 0.61 2.10 -0.79
CA ILE A 44 -0.37 2.18 0.30
C ILE A 44 -0.46 3.62 0.82
N ILE A 45 -1.70 4.07 1.00
CA ILE A 45 -2.03 5.20 1.85
C ILE A 45 -2.89 4.78 3.03
N ALA A 46 -2.56 5.29 4.20
CA ALA A 46 -3.35 5.08 5.40
C ALA A 46 -3.52 6.41 6.16
N PHE A 47 -4.77 6.81 6.40
CA PHE A 47 -5.15 8.05 7.08
C PHE A 47 -5.68 7.80 8.50
N ASN A 48 -5.14 8.48 9.51
CA ASN A 48 -5.62 8.51 10.90
C ASN A 48 -5.62 7.15 11.62
N ASP A 49 -4.65 6.97 12.52
CA ASP A 49 -4.52 5.83 13.46
C ASP A 49 -4.63 4.44 12.82
N ASN A 50 -4.20 4.34 11.56
CA ASN A 50 -4.07 3.06 10.89
C ASN A 50 -2.82 2.31 11.33
N ILE A 51 -2.92 0.98 11.33
CA ILE A 51 -1.78 0.11 11.57
C ILE A 51 -1.50 -0.72 10.32
N LEU A 52 -0.29 -0.61 9.78
CA LEU A 52 0.21 -1.54 8.76
C LEU A 52 1.09 -2.59 9.43
N ASN A 53 0.67 -3.85 9.34
CA ASN A 53 1.48 -5.01 9.69
C ASN A 53 1.95 -5.68 8.40
N ALA A 54 3.25 -5.61 8.12
CA ALA A 54 3.86 -6.29 6.98
C ALA A 54 4.84 -7.36 7.46
N ASP A 55 4.42 -8.62 7.41
CA ASP A 55 5.25 -9.77 7.73
C ASP A 55 5.67 -10.49 6.45
N THR A 56 6.98 -10.72 6.31
CA THR A 56 7.58 -11.45 5.17
C THR A 56 7.06 -10.95 3.81
N SER A 57 6.82 -9.65 3.67
CA SER A 57 6.20 -9.05 2.48
C SER A 57 7.14 -8.07 1.77
N THR A 58 6.94 -7.90 0.47
CA THR A 58 7.75 -7.02 -0.38
C THR A 58 6.90 -5.86 -0.87
N ILE A 59 7.39 -4.63 -0.72
CA ILE A 59 6.80 -3.42 -1.32
C ILE A 59 7.90 -2.75 -2.13
N LEU A 60 7.84 -2.86 -3.46
CA LEU A 60 8.96 -2.50 -4.34
C LEU A 60 8.49 -1.75 -5.59
N ASN A 61 9.27 -0.76 -6.04
CA ASN A 61 9.00 0.00 -7.28
C ASN A 61 7.60 0.63 -7.31
N ASN A 62 7.14 1.16 -6.17
CA ASN A 62 5.90 1.94 -6.11
C ASN A 62 6.25 3.43 -5.95
N SER A 63 5.53 4.33 -6.62
CA SER A 63 5.82 5.77 -6.62
C SER A 63 4.57 6.62 -6.38
N ALA A 64 4.74 7.78 -5.74
CA ALA A 64 3.66 8.76 -5.59
C ALA A 64 3.92 9.99 -6.47
N THR A 65 2.86 10.62 -6.97
CA THR A 65 2.95 11.82 -7.82
C THR A 65 2.93 13.13 -7.03
N GLN A 66 2.28 13.16 -5.85
CA GLN A 66 2.15 14.37 -5.01
C GLN A 66 2.94 14.27 -3.70
N SER A 67 2.73 13.22 -2.90
CA SER A 67 3.47 13.06 -1.65
C SER A 67 3.67 11.60 -1.23
N GLY A 68 4.77 11.33 -0.53
CA GLY A 68 5.18 9.99 -0.14
C GLY A 68 5.96 9.23 -1.22
N GLY A 69 6.33 7.99 -0.90
CA GLY A 69 7.01 7.06 -1.81
C GLY A 69 6.10 5.88 -2.13
N GLY A 70 6.53 4.66 -1.84
CA GLY A 70 5.64 3.50 -1.90
C GLY A 70 4.60 3.48 -0.77
N LEU A 71 4.87 4.11 0.36
CA LEU A 71 3.96 4.17 1.50
C LEU A 71 3.78 5.63 1.93
N TYR A 72 2.56 5.99 2.30
CA TYR A 72 2.24 7.28 2.88
C TYR A 72 1.30 7.12 4.08
N PHE A 73 1.75 7.62 5.23
CA PHE A 73 0.98 7.62 6.48
C PHE A 73 0.78 9.05 6.93
N TYR A 74 -0.48 9.40 7.17
CA TYR A 74 -0.90 10.70 7.67
C TYR A 74 -1.83 10.52 8.86
#